data_AF-A0A9E3AIP2-F1
#
_entry.id   AF-A0A9E3AIP2-F1
#
_cell.length_a   1.000
_cell.length_b   1.000
_cell.length_c   1.000
_cell.angle_alpha   90.00
_cell.angle_beta   90.00
_cell.angle_gamma   90.00
#
_symmetry.space_group_name_H-M   'P 1'
#
loop_
_entity.id
_entity.type
_entity.pdbx_description
1 polymer ?
#
loop_
_entity_poly.entity_id
_entity_poly.type
_entity_poly.pdbx_seq_one_letter_code
_entity_poly.pdbx_strand_id
1 'polypeptide(L)'
;MDDDLIDAKNEVRIRQDLVLTALGKRPADKALRVGRFFDVHTRSWNEDWEIIVKGRRIVFVGPAGAFQGKVKERFHEPRLTAVPGFGEVHKHIESSHLTPEWEAALVLPRGNTWTCEASHEFSNVEGPHNLEFWLEARRRGSPLKIFPLPGSAVPPTAYERGGGYFGFDEQRQFMAESLMVAGLDEVMDWPAVWNPENPSYTRLWGMIEATFAARGVVEGHGSGLRDLASINAFAAAGLASDHEVQTPEETWDKLMRGLFVELRIYAMPEIVRFLLAKGLADWSQIGFTTDDRSASHTLELGASDHNARLAIESGLAPEIAIQCATINPARHMRLTSFVGSLAPGRFADVVLLSDVPSLEIEKVWADGTQVSEGKCYIKEVPRIEWPAWATNTVNIRRKVTAQDFALAAEPGRETMKAAVIRPFHWHPEFYTLDLPVRNGEVERDPSESITKFAIVDRYSGEGKVSKMFWRGCGPRTPETALACSVAHDQHNIWVVGSSDAAMAKAVNALVDIQGGWALVREGELVATVRFEVGGLMTCRPAEELDAEMQHLYAEAREVDWMYEPTFRPRWYPGFPERLMFATLTCAPWTWVLVAPTDEVPRGFVNVQTGETHEVVW
;
A
#
# COMPACT_ATOMS: atom_id res chain seq x y z
N MET A 1 22.45 0.33 24.36
CA MET A 1 21.00 0.50 24.58
C MET A 1 20.37 -0.01 23.32
N ASP A 2 19.38 -0.88 23.45
CA ASP A 2 18.56 -1.27 22.32
C ASP A 2 17.73 -0.03 21.92
N ASP A 3 17.91 0.42 20.68
CA ASP A 3 17.26 1.60 20.05
C ASP A 3 16.77 1.18 18.65
N ASP A 4 16.49 -0.12 18.47
CA ASP A 4 15.91 -0.63 17.24
C ASP A 4 14.45 -0.18 17.15
N LEU A 5 13.67 -0.34 18.22
CA LEU A 5 12.29 0.15 18.30
C LEU A 5 12.15 1.33 19.25
N ILE A 6 11.14 2.15 19.00
CA ILE A 6 10.83 3.31 19.84
C ILE A 6 9.96 2.84 21.01
N ASP A 7 10.52 2.89 22.23
CA ASP A 7 9.77 2.78 23.47
C ASP A 7 10.14 3.92 24.43
N ALA A 8 9.20 4.27 25.31
CA ALA A 8 9.34 5.43 26.19
C ALA A 8 10.56 5.35 27.12
N LYS A 9 10.88 4.16 27.62
CA LYS A 9 11.95 3.97 28.63
C LYS A 9 13.33 4.11 27.99
N ASN A 10 13.53 3.50 26.82
CA ASN A 10 14.79 3.62 26.08
C ASN A 10 14.94 5.03 25.50
N GLU A 11 13.87 5.63 24.97
CA GLU A 11 13.90 6.99 24.42
C GLU A 11 14.34 8.01 25.48
N VAL A 12 13.86 7.91 26.73
CA VAL A 12 14.33 8.78 27.84
C VAL A 12 15.84 8.66 28.05
N ARG A 13 16.39 7.43 28.04
CA ARG A 13 17.82 7.21 28.25
C ARG A 13 18.66 7.73 27.08
N ILE A 14 18.18 7.57 25.86
CA ILE A 14 18.79 8.13 24.65
C ILE A 14 18.85 9.65 24.78
N ARG A 15 17.73 10.30 25.07
CA ARG A 15 17.65 11.77 25.21
C ARG A 15 18.57 12.31 26.31
N GLN A 16 18.71 11.60 27.43
CA GLN A 16 19.67 11.95 28.49
C GLN A 16 21.12 11.93 27.97
N ASP A 17 21.50 10.95 27.15
CA ASP A 17 22.84 10.89 26.53
C ASP A 17 23.04 11.99 25.48
N LEU A 18 22.00 12.27 24.68
CA LEU A 18 22.01 13.35 23.70
C LEU A 18 22.22 14.72 24.35
N VAL A 19 21.55 15.02 25.47
CA VAL A 19 21.74 16.29 26.20
C VAL A 19 23.21 16.45 26.62
N LEU A 20 23.80 15.42 27.23
CA LEU A 20 25.19 15.48 27.67
C LEU A 20 26.16 15.60 26.49
N THR A 21 25.86 14.94 25.37
CA THR A 21 26.68 15.02 24.15
C THR A 21 26.55 16.38 23.47
N ALA A 22 25.35 16.94 23.35
CA ALA A 22 25.10 18.27 22.77
C ALA A 22 25.85 19.37 23.53
N LEU A 23 25.92 19.25 24.85
CA LEU A 23 26.67 20.16 25.73
C LEU A 23 28.19 19.90 25.74
N GLY A 24 28.69 18.99 24.90
CA GLY A 24 30.11 18.62 24.82
C GLY A 24 30.64 17.88 26.04
N LYS A 25 29.77 17.40 26.94
CA LYS A 25 30.15 16.64 28.15
C LYS A 25 30.45 15.17 27.85
N ARG A 26 29.97 14.67 26.72
CA ARG A 26 30.26 13.33 26.18
C ARG A 26 30.67 13.44 24.71
N PRO A 27 31.49 12.50 24.18
CA PRO A 27 31.86 12.50 22.78
C PRO A 27 30.68 12.07 21.89
N ALA A 28 30.52 12.79 20.78
CA ALA A 28 29.68 12.39 19.66
C ALA A 28 30.38 11.32 18.82
N ASP A 29 29.62 10.59 18.03
CA ASP A 29 30.14 9.48 17.23
C ASP A 29 30.57 9.96 15.84
N LYS A 30 29.73 10.72 15.13
CA LYS A 30 30.04 11.20 13.77
C LYS A 30 29.71 12.68 13.59
N ALA A 31 30.42 13.33 12.66
CA ALA A 31 30.07 14.63 12.13
C ALA A 31 30.04 14.56 10.60
N LEU A 32 28.94 14.98 10.01
CA LEU A 32 28.79 15.14 8.57
C LEU A 32 28.75 16.64 8.26
N ARG A 33 29.81 17.17 7.66
CA ARG A 33 29.89 18.56 7.20
C ARG A 33 29.50 18.63 5.72
N VAL A 34 28.59 19.53 5.38
CA VAL A 34 28.04 19.68 4.01
C VAL A 34 28.23 21.08 3.48
N GLY A 35 28.24 21.22 2.16
CA GLY A 35 28.31 22.53 1.50
C GLY A 35 27.10 23.38 1.82
N ARG A 36 25.90 22.80 1.73
CA ARG A 36 24.63 23.47 1.97
C ARG A 36 23.70 22.62 2.82
N PHE A 37 22.90 23.24 3.66
CA PHE A 37 21.99 22.59 4.61
C PHE A 37 20.60 23.25 4.54
N PHE A 38 19.56 22.44 4.41
CA PHE A 38 18.18 22.93 4.43
C PHE A 38 17.54 22.82 5.81
N ASP A 39 17.09 23.95 6.35
CA ASP A 39 16.20 23.96 7.51
C ASP A 39 14.73 24.03 7.05
N VAL A 40 14.05 22.89 7.11
CA VAL A 40 12.62 22.75 6.79
C VAL A 40 11.70 23.54 7.72
N HIS A 41 12.15 24.00 8.88
CA HIS A 41 11.31 24.79 9.79
C HIS A 41 11.21 26.25 9.35
N THR A 42 12.32 26.83 8.89
CA THR A 42 12.41 28.24 8.46
C THR A 42 12.38 28.39 6.94
N ARG A 43 12.46 27.29 6.18
CA ARG A 43 12.70 27.25 4.72
C ARG A 43 13.96 28.03 4.34
N SER A 44 15.01 27.94 5.16
CA SER A 44 16.26 28.63 4.93
C SER A 44 17.37 27.66 4.53
N TRP A 45 18.25 28.15 3.66
CA TRP A 45 19.47 27.46 3.27
C TRP A 45 20.65 28.04 4.03
N ASN A 46 21.47 27.15 4.57
CA ASN A 46 22.64 27.52 5.36
C ASN A 46 23.88 26.89 4.76
N GLU A 47 24.96 27.66 4.63
CA GLU A 47 26.21 27.22 4.01
C GLU A 47 27.19 26.72 5.07
N ASP A 48 27.94 25.67 4.74
CA ASP A 48 29.04 25.13 5.54
C ASP A 48 28.64 24.67 6.95
N TRP A 49 27.67 23.76 7.03
CA TRP A 49 27.10 23.28 8.30
C TRP A 49 27.53 21.85 8.64
N GLU A 50 27.58 21.56 9.94
CA GLU A 50 27.82 20.23 10.51
C GLU A 50 26.53 19.64 11.07
N ILE A 51 26.27 18.38 10.73
CA ILE A 51 25.28 17.50 11.37
C ILE A 51 26.06 16.55 12.28
N ILE A 52 25.94 16.71 13.59
CA ILE A 52 26.62 15.89 14.57
C ILE A 52 25.68 14.79 15.05
N VAL A 53 26.19 13.56 15.13
CA VAL A 53 25.40 12.35 15.40
C VAL A 53 25.93 11.63 16.64
N LYS A 54 25.01 11.13 17.47
CA LYS A 54 25.26 10.24 18.60
C LYS A 54 24.34 9.03 18.50
N GLY A 55 24.92 7.83 18.46
CA GLY A 55 24.18 6.62 18.09
C GLY A 55 23.53 6.80 16.71
N ARG A 56 22.20 6.75 16.68
CA ARG A 56 21.38 6.94 15.48
C ARG A 56 20.71 8.32 15.39
N ARG A 57 20.92 9.19 16.38
CA ARG A 57 20.22 10.48 16.50
C ARG A 57 21.14 11.66 16.21
N ILE A 58 20.56 12.70 15.61
CA ILE A 58 21.20 14.00 15.51
C ILE A 58 21.31 14.59 16.91
N VAL A 59 22.46 15.15 17.26
CA VAL A 59 22.69 15.79 18.57
C VAL A 59 22.96 17.27 18.46
N PHE A 60 23.46 17.73 17.31
CA PHE A 60 23.72 19.14 17.03
C PHE A 60 23.64 19.38 15.52
N VAL A 61 23.12 20.55 15.13
CA VAL A 61 23.23 21.11 13.78
C VAL A 61 23.66 22.56 13.90
N GLY A 62 24.57 23.01 13.03
CA GLY A 62 25.00 24.41 13.03
C GLY A 62 26.25 24.64 12.18
N PRO A 63 26.76 25.90 12.16
CA PRO A 63 27.96 26.25 11.39
C PRO A 63 29.15 25.36 11.74
N ALA A 64 29.98 25.04 10.74
CA ALA A 64 31.15 24.20 10.94
C ALA A 64 32.07 24.73 12.04
N GLY A 65 32.44 23.85 12.99
CA GLY A 65 33.28 24.18 14.13
C GLY A 65 32.54 24.77 15.33
N ALA A 66 31.22 24.99 15.25
CA ALA A 66 30.43 25.49 16.38
C ALA A 66 30.24 24.43 17.47
N PHE A 67 30.27 23.14 17.14
CA PHE A 67 30.16 22.06 18.13
C PHE A 67 31.40 22.00 19.02
N GLN A 68 31.22 22.22 20.32
CA GLN A 68 32.31 22.29 21.30
C GLN A 68 32.78 20.92 21.81
N GLY A 69 32.05 19.85 21.49
CA GLY A 69 32.37 18.49 21.94
C GLY A 69 33.40 17.78 21.07
N LYS A 70 33.89 16.64 21.54
CA LYS A 70 34.73 15.73 20.75
C LYS A 70 33.85 14.90 19.82
N VAL A 71 34.35 14.61 18.61
CA VAL A 71 33.71 13.75 17.61
C VAL A 71 34.72 12.66 17.21
N LYS A 72 34.28 11.40 17.11
CA LYS A 72 35.16 10.28 16.74
C LYS A 72 35.48 10.24 15.25
N GLU A 73 34.45 10.36 14.40
CA GLU A 73 34.59 10.27 12.94
C GLU A 73 34.05 11.54 12.26
N ARG A 74 34.72 12.00 11.20
CA ARG A 74 34.35 13.22 10.48
C ARG A 74 34.28 12.95 8.99
N PHE A 75 33.19 13.37 8.37
CA PHE A 75 32.88 13.26 6.96
C PHE A 75 32.67 14.67 6.41
N HIS A 76 33.12 14.92 5.18
CA HIS A 76 33.05 16.25 4.58
C HIS A 76 32.64 16.13 3.12
N GLU A 77 31.47 16.69 2.81
CA GLU A 77 30.81 16.66 1.51
C GLU A 77 30.56 18.10 1.03
N PRO A 78 31.61 18.89 0.74
CA PRO A 78 31.50 20.33 0.48
C PRO A 78 30.71 20.69 -0.78
N ARG A 79 30.48 19.73 -1.67
CA ARG A 79 29.71 19.92 -2.92
C ARG A 79 28.23 19.56 -2.77
N LEU A 80 27.85 18.91 -1.67
CA LEU A 80 26.52 18.33 -1.50
C LEU A 80 25.64 19.19 -0.61
N THR A 81 24.35 19.09 -0.86
CA THR A 81 23.29 19.74 -0.09
C THR A 81 22.57 18.72 0.78
N ALA A 82 22.51 18.94 2.09
CA ALA A 82 21.72 18.11 3.00
C ALA A 82 20.27 18.59 3.10
N VAL A 83 19.35 17.64 2.91
CA VAL A 83 17.91 17.77 3.24
C VAL A 83 17.51 16.60 4.14
N PRO A 84 16.39 16.69 4.90
CA PRO A 84 15.94 15.55 5.70
C PRO A 84 15.61 14.33 4.83
N GLY A 85 15.75 13.13 5.40
CA GLY A 85 15.17 11.91 4.86
C GLY A 85 13.71 12.08 4.46
N PHE A 86 13.37 11.72 3.22
CA PHE A 86 11.99 11.74 2.75
C PHE A 86 11.19 10.68 3.49
N GLY A 87 9.89 10.93 3.63
CA GLY A 87 8.97 9.93 4.12
C GLY A 87 7.59 9.99 3.50
N GLU A 88 6.97 8.82 3.53
CA GLU A 88 5.66 8.57 2.94
C GLU A 88 4.61 8.63 4.04
N VAL A 89 3.61 9.49 3.85
CA VAL A 89 2.53 9.70 4.82
C VAL A 89 1.54 8.54 4.86
N HIS A 90 1.39 7.87 3.74
CA HIS A 90 0.51 6.74 3.47
C HIS A 90 1.18 5.88 2.40
N LYS A 91 1.16 4.55 2.54
CA LYS A 91 1.66 3.58 1.56
C LYS A 91 1.31 2.17 2.00
N HIS A 92 1.13 1.28 1.03
CA HIS A 92 1.11 -0.17 1.22
C HIS A 92 2.42 -0.76 0.70
N ILE A 93 3.34 -1.15 1.58
CA ILE A 93 4.59 -1.84 1.18
C ILE A 93 4.25 -3.18 0.53
N GLU A 94 3.15 -3.83 0.89
CA GLU A 94 2.66 -5.04 0.25
C GLU A 94 2.45 -4.86 -1.25
N SER A 95 2.09 -3.65 -1.70
CA SER A 95 1.92 -3.30 -3.12
C SER A 95 3.24 -3.13 -3.87
N SER A 96 4.38 -3.03 -3.17
CA SER A 96 5.70 -3.23 -3.78
C SER A 96 5.98 -4.72 -4.07
N HIS A 97 5.23 -5.60 -3.42
CA HIS A 97 5.43 -7.05 -3.33
C HIS A 97 6.77 -7.47 -2.73
N LEU A 98 7.39 -6.62 -1.92
CA LEU A 98 8.64 -6.92 -1.21
C LEU A 98 8.42 -6.96 0.30
N THR A 99 9.17 -7.83 0.99
CA THR A 99 9.21 -7.79 2.45
C THR A 99 9.94 -6.54 2.97
N PRO A 100 9.70 -6.11 4.21
CA PRO A 100 10.22 -4.85 4.77
C PRO A 100 11.73 -4.60 4.59
N GLU A 101 12.55 -5.64 4.67
CA GLU A 101 14.00 -5.56 4.49
C GLU A 101 14.43 -5.30 3.05
N TRP A 102 13.67 -5.81 2.08
CA TRP A 102 13.92 -5.60 0.65
C TRP A 102 13.32 -4.29 0.14
N GLU A 103 12.17 -3.88 0.69
CA GLU A 103 11.65 -2.53 0.49
C GLU A 103 12.68 -1.48 0.92
N ALA A 104 13.31 -1.66 2.09
CA ALA A 104 14.38 -0.76 2.54
C ALA A 104 15.51 -0.64 1.50
N ALA A 105 15.96 -1.76 0.92
CA ALA A 105 16.99 -1.76 -0.12
C ALA A 105 16.56 -1.03 -1.40
N LEU A 106 15.26 -1.10 -1.75
CA LEU A 106 14.69 -0.46 -2.92
C LEU A 106 14.55 1.07 -2.77
N VAL A 107 14.07 1.53 -1.61
CA VAL A 107 13.64 2.93 -1.42
C VAL A 107 14.64 3.83 -0.72
N LEU A 108 15.53 3.28 0.12
CA LEU A 108 16.56 4.10 0.80
C LEU A 108 17.52 4.80 -0.17
N PRO A 109 18.00 4.19 -1.26
CA PRO A 109 18.81 4.90 -2.25
C PRO A 109 18.08 6.04 -2.96
N ARG A 110 16.75 6.06 -2.84
CA ARG A 110 15.84 7.07 -3.40
C ARG A 110 15.38 8.07 -2.33
N GLY A 111 16.09 8.12 -1.20
CA GLY A 111 15.90 9.12 -0.16
C GLY A 111 14.75 8.86 0.81
N ASN A 112 13.93 7.83 0.59
CA ASN A 112 12.86 7.46 1.51
C ASN A 112 13.44 6.72 2.73
N THR A 113 13.45 7.37 3.89
CA THR A 113 14.07 6.80 5.12
C THR A 113 13.04 6.43 6.19
N TRP A 114 11.77 6.77 5.99
CA TRP A 114 10.68 6.37 6.85
C TRP A 114 9.34 6.32 6.10
N THR A 115 8.47 5.40 6.47
CA THR A 115 7.17 5.19 5.82
C THR A 115 6.10 4.94 6.88
N CYS A 116 4.95 5.59 6.75
CA CYS A 116 3.73 5.16 7.41
C CYS A 116 3.09 4.05 6.57
N GLU A 117 3.02 2.87 7.16
CA GLU A 117 2.59 1.64 6.48
C GLU A 117 1.12 1.36 6.79
N ALA A 118 0.28 1.55 5.78
CA ALA A 118 -1.14 1.26 5.75
C ALA A 118 -1.36 -0.25 5.60
N SER A 119 -1.13 -0.97 6.69
CA SER A 119 -0.90 -2.42 6.71
C SER A 119 -2.14 -3.30 6.50
N HIS A 120 -3.23 -2.80 5.90
CA HIS A 120 -4.48 -3.55 5.81
C HIS A 120 -4.37 -4.81 4.95
N GLU A 121 -3.42 -4.88 4.02
CA GLU A 121 -3.25 -6.03 3.14
C GLU A 121 -2.75 -7.25 3.94
N PHE A 122 -1.57 -7.14 4.58
CA PHE A 122 -1.04 -8.22 5.40
C PHE A 122 -1.92 -8.49 6.63
N SER A 123 -2.58 -7.46 7.16
CA SER A 123 -3.54 -7.64 8.27
C SER A 123 -4.73 -8.54 7.90
N ASN A 124 -5.22 -8.49 6.66
CA ASN A 124 -6.26 -9.41 6.19
C ASN A 124 -5.76 -10.85 6.05
N VAL A 125 -4.46 -11.05 5.84
CA VAL A 125 -3.84 -12.37 5.71
C VAL A 125 -3.46 -12.98 7.06
N GLU A 126 -2.82 -12.20 7.94
CA GLU A 126 -2.30 -12.65 9.24
C GLU A 126 -2.34 -11.50 10.27
N GLY A 127 -3.56 -11.14 10.67
CA GLY A 127 -3.82 -10.04 11.59
C GLY A 127 -3.12 -10.14 12.96
N PRO A 128 -3.14 -11.31 13.65
CA PRO A 128 -2.54 -11.45 14.98
C PRO A 128 -1.04 -11.12 15.07
N HIS A 129 -0.27 -11.34 14.01
CA HIS A 129 1.18 -11.10 13.97
C HIS A 129 1.58 -9.87 13.14
N ASN A 130 0.62 -8.98 12.81
CA ASN A 130 0.87 -7.84 11.92
C ASN A 130 2.00 -6.91 12.42
N LEU A 131 1.96 -6.48 13.70
CA LEU A 131 3.03 -5.64 14.24
C LEU A 131 4.37 -6.38 14.37
N GLU A 132 4.33 -7.69 14.65
CA GLU A 132 5.55 -8.49 14.69
C GLU A 132 6.25 -8.46 13.32
N PHE A 133 5.48 -8.69 12.25
CA PHE A 133 5.94 -8.69 10.88
C PHE A 133 6.62 -7.36 10.47
N TRP A 134 5.91 -6.24 10.59
CA TRP A 134 6.41 -4.93 10.13
C TRP A 134 7.62 -4.42 10.91
N LEU A 135 7.73 -4.81 12.18
CA LEU A 135 8.83 -4.37 13.04
C LEU A 135 10.05 -5.30 12.99
N GLU A 136 9.93 -6.49 12.39
CA GLU A 136 11.00 -7.50 12.44
C GLU A 136 12.24 -7.06 11.69
N ALA A 137 12.10 -6.50 10.48
CA ALA A 137 13.26 -6.01 9.73
C ALA A 137 14.02 -4.93 10.51
N ARG A 138 13.31 -4.09 11.26
CA ARG A 138 13.92 -3.09 12.14
C ARG A 138 14.69 -3.72 13.29
N ARG A 139 14.11 -4.72 13.97
CA ARG A 139 14.81 -5.51 15.02
C ARG A 139 16.04 -6.23 14.50
N ARG A 140 16.08 -6.54 13.20
CA ARG A 140 17.22 -7.17 12.50
C ARG A 140 18.23 -6.17 11.94
N GLY A 141 18.05 -4.88 12.19
CA GLY A 141 19.00 -3.82 11.84
C GLY A 141 18.71 -3.08 10.54
N SER A 142 17.53 -3.26 9.91
CA SER A 142 17.12 -2.43 8.78
C SER A 142 17.05 -0.95 9.21
N PRO A 143 17.64 -0.02 8.43
CA PRO A 143 17.66 1.41 8.78
C PRO A 143 16.40 2.18 8.32
N LEU A 144 15.51 1.54 7.56
CA LEU A 144 14.19 2.09 7.22
C LEU A 144 13.29 2.06 8.48
N LYS A 145 12.64 3.18 8.79
CA LYS A 145 11.64 3.24 9.87
C LYS A 145 10.27 3.01 9.27
N ILE A 146 9.63 1.91 9.63
CA ILE A 146 8.25 1.63 9.26
C ILE A 146 7.38 1.96 10.47
N PHE A 147 6.43 2.86 10.30
CA PHE A 147 5.43 3.24 11.30
C PHE A 147 4.11 2.60 10.91
N PRO A 148 3.74 1.42 11.46
CA PRO A 148 2.54 0.73 11.03
C PRO A 148 1.27 1.46 11.47
N LEU A 149 0.27 1.44 10.60
CA LEU A 149 -1.11 1.77 10.88
C LEU A 149 -1.92 0.48 10.65
N PRO A 150 -2.39 -0.19 11.71
CA PRO A 150 -3.26 -1.35 11.55
C PRO A 150 -4.54 -0.99 10.78
N GLY A 151 -4.90 -1.87 9.83
CA GLY A 151 -5.95 -1.65 8.83
C GLY A 151 -7.37 -1.50 9.39
N SER A 152 -8.14 -0.49 8.97
CA SER A 152 -9.58 -0.41 9.28
C SER A 152 -10.41 -1.49 8.53
N ALA A 153 -9.92 -1.85 7.35
CA ALA A 153 -10.51 -2.81 6.42
C ALA A 153 -10.12 -4.27 6.72
N VAL A 154 -10.16 -4.67 8.00
CA VAL A 154 -9.78 -6.02 8.43
C VAL A 154 -10.90 -6.65 9.27
N PRO A 155 -11.89 -7.34 8.66
CA PRO A 155 -12.12 -7.45 7.22
C PRO A 155 -12.65 -6.15 6.59
N PRO A 156 -12.65 -6.02 5.25
CA PRO A 156 -13.01 -4.77 4.57
C PRO A 156 -14.47 -4.40 4.77
N THR A 157 -15.34 -5.41 4.72
CA THR A 157 -16.76 -5.32 5.05
C THR A 157 -17.20 -6.54 5.86
N ALA A 158 -18.43 -6.50 6.37
CA ALA A 158 -18.99 -7.60 7.14
C ALA A 158 -19.31 -8.87 6.32
N TYR A 159 -19.23 -8.80 4.98
CA TYR A 159 -19.60 -9.90 4.07
C TYR A 159 -18.42 -10.82 3.72
N GLU A 160 -17.24 -10.47 4.21
CA GLU A 160 -16.00 -11.17 3.92
C GLU A 160 -15.37 -11.77 5.18
N ARG A 161 -14.55 -12.81 5.00
CA ARG A 161 -13.81 -13.49 6.06
C ARG A 161 -12.40 -13.79 5.54
N GLY A 162 -11.41 -13.66 6.42
CA GLY A 162 -9.99 -13.83 6.12
C GLY A 162 -9.18 -14.32 7.31
N GLY A 163 -7.87 -14.05 7.29
CA GLY A 163 -6.95 -14.37 8.37
C GLY A 163 -6.87 -13.32 9.49
N GLY A 164 -7.53 -12.17 9.34
CA GLY A 164 -7.55 -11.10 10.33
C GLY A 164 -8.94 -10.65 10.76
N TYR A 165 -9.02 -10.05 11.95
CA TYR A 165 -10.16 -9.29 12.45
C TYR A 165 -9.68 -8.23 13.42
N PHE A 166 -9.98 -6.96 13.16
CA PHE A 166 -9.67 -5.85 14.06
C PHE A 166 -10.94 -5.10 14.46
N GLY A 167 -11.10 -4.92 15.77
CA GLY A 167 -12.07 -4.04 16.41
C GLY A 167 -11.41 -3.16 17.47
N PHE A 168 -12.20 -2.71 18.45
CA PHE A 168 -11.72 -1.82 19.52
C PHE A 168 -10.53 -2.40 20.29
N ASP A 169 -10.62 -3.67 20.71
CA ASP A 169 -9.63 -4.27 21.60
C ASP A 169 -8.29 -4.51 20.89
N GLU A 170 -8.33 -4.97 19.65
CA GLU A 170 -7.13 -5.16 18.81
C GLU A 170 -6.46 -3.81 18.53
N GLN A 171 -7.21 -2.80 18.09
CA GLN A 171 -6.66 -1.47 17.83
C GLN A 171 -6.06 -0.83 19.09
N ARG A 172 -6.73 -0.97 20.25
CA ARG A 172 -6.20 -0.51 21.53
C ARG A 172 -4.89 -1.22 21.88
N GLN A 173 -4.79 -2.53 21.63
CA GLN A 173 -3.56 -3.29 21.89
C GLN A 173 -2.41 -2.78 21.01
N PHE A 174 -2.63 -2.61 19.70
CA PHE A 174 -1.60 -2.13 18.79
C PHE A 174 -1.05 -0.76 19.21
N MET A 175 -1.93 0.19 19.51
CA MET A 175 -1.53 1.53 19.97
C MET A 175 -0.76 1.51 21.30
N ALA A 176 -0.96 0.49 22.14
CA ALA A 176 -0.28 0.35 23.42
C ALA A 176 1.06 -0.41 23.33
N GLU A 177 1.23 -1.27 22.31
CA GLU A 177 2.38 -2.17 22.19
C GLU A 177 3.67 -1.44 21.79
N SER A 178 3.58 -0.46 20.87
CA SER A 178 4.75 0.21 20.31
C SER A 178 4.48 1.67 19.96
N LEU A 179 5.45 2.56 20.25
CA LEU A 179 5.40 3.95 19.79
C LEU A 179 5.67 4.09 18.29
N MET A 180 5.97 2.98 17.60
CA MET A 180 6.04 2.94 16.14
C MET A 180 4.63 2.95 15.50
N VAL A 181 3.57 2.62 16.24
CA VAL A 181 2.20 2.62 15.70
C VAL A 181 1.71 4.07 15.64
N ALA A 182 1.47 4.59 14.43
CA ALA A 182 1.17 6.00 14.23
C ALA A 182 -0.34 6.33 14.33
N GLY A 183 -1.20 5.36 14.06
CA GLY A 183 -2.63 5.61 13.97
C GLY A 183 -3.45 4.42 13.49
N LEU A 184 -4.67 4.74 13.05
CA LEU A 184 -5.56 3.86 12.31
C LEU A 184 -5.40 4.15 10.83
N ASP A 185 -5.24 3.09 10.05
CA ASP A 185 -5.16 3.14 8.60
C ASP A 185 -6.43 3.72 7.97
N GLU A 186 -6.37 4.02 6.68
CA GLU A 186 -7.43 4.59 5.88
C GLU A 186 -8.79 3.94 6.16
N VAL A 187 -9.74 4.77 6.61
CA VAL A 187 -11.11 4.31 6.84
C VAL A 187 -11.86 4.26 5.51
N MET A 188 -12.08 3.03 5.02
CA MET A 188 -12.59 2.75 3.66
C MET A 188 -14.08 2.41 3.60
N ASP A 189 -14.62 1.70 4.60
CA ASP A 189 -16.04 1.29 4.66
C ASP A 189 -16.93 2.50 5.00
N TRP A 190 -17.04 3.44 4.06
CA TRP A 190 -17.80 4.67 4.21
C TRP A 190 -19.26 4.44 4.64
N PRO A 191 -20.01 3.46 4.08
CA PRO A 191 -21.32 3.10 4.59
C PRO A 191 -21.36 2.78 6.09
N ALA A 192 -20.36 2.07 6.61
CA ALA A 192 -20.27 1.77 8.04
C ALA A 192 -19.92 2.98 8.91
N VAL A 193 -19.47 4.11 8.34
CA VAL A 193 -19.27 5.35 9.11
C VAL A 193 -20.61 6.06 9.36
N TRP A 194 -21.47 6.18 8.35
CA TRP A 194 -22.69 6.99 8.44
C TRP A 194 -23.98 6.21 8.71
N ASN A 195 -24.02 4.89 8.48
CA ASN A 195 -25.21 4.06 8.67
C ASN A 195 -25.12 3.17 9.93
N PRO A 196 -25.83 3.49 11.03
CA PRO A 196 -25.85 2.67 12.24
C PRO A 196 -26.38 1.25 12.08
N GLU A 197 -27.13 0.97 11.00
CA GLU A 197 -27.66 -0.36 10.68
C GLU A 197 -26.64 -1.23 9.92
N ASN A 198 -25.53 -0.66 9.44
CA ASN A 198 -24.47 -1.43 8.78
C ASN A 198 -23.81 -2.37 9.80
N PRO A 199 -23.61 -3.67 9.49
CA PRO A 199 -23.03 -4.62 10.45
C PRO A 199 -21.60 -4.30 10.91
N SER A 200 -20.82 -3.55 10.13
CA SER A 200 -19.48 -3.07 10.49
C SER A 200 -19.49 -1.84 11.41
N TYR A 201 -20.62 -1.14 11.57
CA TYR A 201 -20.70 0.19 12.21
C TYR A 201 -20.04 0.23 13.59
N THR A 202 -20.47 -0.65 14.50
CA THR A 202 -19.93 -0.68 15.87
C THR A 202 -18.45 -1.04 15.92
N ARG A 203 -18.00 -1.96 15.05
CA ARG A 203 -16.59 -2.37 14.95
C ARG A 203 -15.72 -1.19 14.54
N LEU A 204 -16.08 -0.52 13.43
CA LEU A 204 -15.32 0.57 12.85
C LEU A 204 -15.23 1.77 13.82
N TRP A 205 -16.36 2.17 14.40
CA TRP A 205 -16.37 3.24 15.42
C TRP A 205 -15.58 2.86 16.67
N GLY A 206 -15.53 1.58 17.05
CA GLY A 206 -14.66 1.09 18.11
C GLY A 206 -13.17 1.27 17.80
N MET A 207 -12.74 0.99 16.56
CA MET A 207 -11.35 1.23 16.15
C MET A 207 -10.99 2.72 16.18
N ILE A 208 -11.91 3.57 15.72
CA ILE A 208 -11.78 5.04 15.78
C ILE A 208 -11.67 5.50 17.24
N GLU A 209 -12.51 4.99 18.14
CA GLU A 209 -12.48 5.29 19.58
C GLU A 209 -11.13 4.93 20.21
N ALA A 210 -10.65 3.70 19.98
CA ALA A 210 -9.36 3.23 20.51
C ALA A 210 -8.18 4.11 20.05
N THR A 211 -8.24 4.56 18.79
CA THR A 211 -7.21 5.42 18.20
C THR A 211 -7.24 6.83 18.79
N PHE A 212 -8.42 7.42 18.95
CA PHE A 212 -8.55 8.71 19.63
C PHE A 212 -8.12 8.66 21.09
N ALA A 213 -8.44 7.58 21.81
CA ALA A 213 -8.00 7.39 23.20
C ALA A 213 -6.47 7.41 23.33
N ALA A 214 -5.76 6.89 22.32
CA ALA A 214 -4.31 6.90 22.24
C ALA A 214 -3.72 8.19 21.61
N ARG A 215 -4.56 9.14 21.17
CA ARG A 215 -4.17 10.36 20.42
C ARG A 215 -3.47 10.06 19.08
N GLY A 216 -3.75 8.91 18.49
CA GLY A 216 -3.32 8.55 17.14
C GLY A 216 -4.03 9.38 16.09
N VAL A 217 -3.55 9.26 14.85
CA VAL A 217 -4.24 9.80 13.67
C VAL A 217 -5.22 8.75 13.15
N VAL A 218 -6.38 9.20 12.68
CA VAL A 218 -7.34 8.34 11.97
C VAL A 218 -7.30 8.78 10.51
N GLU A 219 -6.67 7.97 9.67
CA GLU A 219 -6.57 8.22 8.24
C GLU A 219 -7.92 7.94 7.54
N GLY A 220 -8.10 8.46 6.34
CA GLY A 220 -9.36 8.35 5.61
C GLY A 220 -9.18 7.97 4.14
N HIS A 221 -10.18 7.29 3.59
CA HIS A 221 -10.28 6.98 2.16
C HIS A 221 -11.54 7.63 1.56
N GLY A 222 -11.39 8.81 0.97
CA GLY A 222 -12.48 9.65 0.48
C GLY A 222 -12.92 9.39 -0.96
N SER A 223 -12.77 8.15 -1.47
CA SER A 223 -12.99 7.84 -2.89
C SER A 223 -14.44 8.10 -3.32
N GLY A 224 -14.59 8.93 -4.35
CA GLY A 224 -15.90 9.31 -4.88
C GLY A 224 -16.66 10.36 -4.06
N LEU A 225 -16.15 10.77 -2.88
CA LEU A 225 -16.77 11.79 -2.05
C LEU A 225 -16.42 13.19 -2.57
N ARG A 226 -17.29 13.73 -3.43
CA ARG A 226 -17.08 15.04 -4.09
C ARG A 226 -18.07 16.12 -3.68
N ASP A 227 -19.24 15.75 -3.20
CA ASP A 227 -20.21 16.73 -2.76
C ASP A 227 -19.86 17.26 -1.36
N LEU A 228 -20.29 18.48 -1.08
CA LEU A 228 -19.93 19.16 0.16
C LEU A 228 -20.51 18.48 1.40
N ALA A 229 -21.68 17.83 1.31
CA ALA A 229 -22.28 17.20 2.48
C ALA A 229 -21.44 15.99 2.90
N SER A 230 -21.05 15.15 1.94
CA SER A 230 -20.19 14.00 2.17
C SER A 230 -18.80 14.40 2.68
N ILE A 231 -18.16 15.42 2.08
CA ILE A 231 -16.84 15.91 2.54
C ILE A 231 -16.92 16.44 3.98
N ASN A 232 -17.98 17.19 4.32
CA ASN A 232 -18.16 17.67 5.70
C ASN A 232 -18.42 16.52 6.67
N ALA A 233 -19.22 15.52 6.30
CA ALA A 233 -19.47 14.36 7.14
C ALA A 233 -18.19 13.55 7.38
N PHE A 234 -17.37 13.37 6.34
CA PHE A 234 -16.09 12.66 6.39
C PHE A 234 -15.13 13.34 7.37
N ALA A 235 -14.92 14.66 7.22
CA ALA A 235 -14.11 15.44 8.16
C ALA A 235 -14.71 15.47 9.58
N ALA A 236 -16.05 15.55 9.72
CA ALA A 236 -16.73 15.59 11.01
C ALA A 236 -16.65 14.25 11.77
N ALA A 237 -16.52 13.13 11.07
CA ALA A 237 -16.23 11.83 11.68
C ALA A 237 -14.83 11.75 12.30
N GLY A 238 -13.96 12.72 11.99
CA GLY A 238 -12.59 12.81 12.48
C GLY A 238 -11.57 12.06 11.62
N LEU A 239 -11.95 11.67 10.41
CA LEU A 239 -11.03 11.21 9.38
C LEU A 239 -10.16 12.40 8.96
N ALA A 240 -8.86 12.28 9.16
CA ALA A 240 -7.94 13.42 9.18
C ALA A 240 -7.29 13.70 7.83
N SER A 241 -7.30 12.74 6.92
CA SER A 241 -6.60 12.79 5.64
C SER A 241 -7.42 12.18 4.51
N ASP A 242 -6.95 12.39 3.28
CA ASP A 242 -7.42 11.68 2.10
C ASP A 242 -6.39 11.70 0.96
N HIS A 243 -6.14 10.53 0.36
CA HIS A 243 -5.32 10.35 -0.85
C HIS A 243 -6.15 10.13 -2.13
N GLU A 244 -7.48 10.03 -2.03
CA GLU A 244 -8.37 9.68 -3.14
C GLU A 244 -8.79 10.88 -4.01
N VAL A 245 -8.21 12.06 -3.78
CA VAL A 245 -8.45 13.25 -4.62
C VAL A 245 -8.14 12.97 -6.09
N GLN A 246 -9.07 13.36 -6.97
CA GLN A 246 -8.92 13.18 -8.42
C GLN A 246 -8.99 14.49 -9.20
N THR A 247 -9.59 15.54 -8.65
CA THR A 247 -9.71 16.84 -9.34
C THR A 247 -9.19 18.00 -8.49
N PRO A 248 -8.80 19.11 -9.12
CA PRO A 248 -8.36 20.30 -8.39
C PRO A 248 -9.43 20.91 -7.48
N GLU A 249 -10.69 20.94 -7.92
CA GLU A 249 -11.80 21.48 -7.12
C GLU A 249 -12.07 20.62 -5.89
N GLU A 250 -12.09 19.30 -6.06
CA GLU A 250 -12.22 18.34 -4.96
C GLU A 250 -11.10 18.53 -3.93
N THR A 251 -9.86 18.70 -4.41
CA THR A 251 -8.70 18.95 -3.55
C THR A 251 -8.86 20.24 -2.74
N TRP A 252 -9.26 21.33 -3.41
CA TRP A 252 -9.52 22.60 -2.73
C TRP A 252 -10.63 22.48 -1.70
N ASP A 253 -11.69 21.75 -2.04
CA ASP A 253 -12.80 21.56 -1.13
C ASP A 253 -12.38 20.78 0.11
N LYS A 254 -11.65 19.68 -0.04
CA LYS A 254 -11.15 18.87 1.10
C LYS A 254 -10.17 19.67 1.99
N LEU A 255 -9.24 20.42 1.40
CA LEU A 255 -8.34 21.32 2.15
C LEU A 255 -9.12 22.34 2.98
N MET A 256 -10.16 22.97 2.41
CA MET A 256 -10.97 23.97 3.11
C MET A 256 -11.78 23.41 4.29
N ARG A 257 -11.94 22.08 4.39
CA ARG A 257 -12.59 21.39 5.54
C ARG A 257 -11.58 20.82 6.53
N GLY A 258 -10.29 21.17 6.36
CA GLY A 258 -9.24 20.81 7.31
C GLY A 258 -8.64 19.42 7.10
N LEU A 259 -8.97 18.74 6.00
CA LEU A 259 -8.35 17.46 5.66
C LEU A 259 -6.91 17.68 5.20
N PHE A 260 -6.02 16.81 5.65
CA PHE A 260 -4.67 16.69 5.11
C PHE A 260 -4.74 15.97 3.75
N VAL A 261 -4.24 16.60 2.69
CA VAL A 261 -4.28 15.99 1.35
C VAL A 261 -3.00 15.23 1.09
N GLU A 262 -3.16 13.96 0.76
CA GLU A 262 -2.08 13.04 0.46
C GLU A 262 -2.00 12.87 -1.06
N LEU A 263 -1.17 13.69 -1.69
CA LEU A 263 -1.23 13.85 -3.13
C LEU A 263 -0.49 12.72 -3.87
N ARG A 264 -1.24 11.91 -4.61
CA ARG A 264 -0.74 10.87 -5.51
C ARG A 264 -0.33 11.44 -6.88
N ILE A 265 0.62 10.77 -7.55
CA ILE A 265 1.28 11.28 -8.77
C ILE A 265 0.36 11.53 -9.96
N TYR A 266 -0.72 10.77 -10.11
CA TYR A 266 -1.53 10.80 -11.34
C TYR A 266 -2.32 12.12 -11.49
N ALA A 267 -2.69 12.76 -10.39
CA ALA A 267 -3.41 14.05 -10.38
C ALA A 267 -2.49 15.22 -9.96
N MET A 268 -1.30 14.92 -9.46
CA MET A 268 -0.37 15.90 -8.90
C MET A 268 -0.07 17.07 -9.84
N PRO A 269 0.24 16.89 -11.14
CA PRO A 269 0.60 18.03 -11.97
C PRO A 269 -0.53 19.04 -12.14
N GLU A 270 -1.76 18.57 -12.31
CA GLU A 270 -2.93 19.44 -12.47
C GLU A 270 -3.27 20.15 -11.15
N ILE A 271 -3.30 19.40 -10.05
CA ILE A 271 -3.62 19.90 -8.71
C ILE A 271 -2.58 20.93 -8.25
N VAL A 272 -1.28 20.64 -8.37
CA VAL A 272 -0.22 21.58 -7.96
C VAL A 272 -0.32 22.89 -8.72
N ARG A 273 -0.45 22.85 -10.05
CA ARG A 273 -0.61 24.06 -10.88
C ARG A 273 -1.85 24.86 -10.48
N PHE A 274 -2.95 24.18 -10.21
CA PHE A 274 -4.19 24.82 -9.77
C PHE A 274 -4.03 25.50 -8.40
N LEU A 275 -3.44 24.81 -7.40
CA LEU A 275 -3.24 25.36 -6.05
C LEU A 275 -2.30 26.58 -6.08
N LEU A 276 -1.26 26.54 -6.91
CA LEU A 276 -0.39 27.69 -7.17
C LEU A 276 -1.16 28.85 -7.81
N ALA A 277 -1.98 28.58 -8.83
CA ALA A 277 -2.80 29.60 -9.48
C ALA A 277 -3.88 30.19 -8.54
N LYS A 278 -4.38 29.42 -7.57
CA LYS A 278 -5.26 29.88 -6.50
C LYS A 278 -4.55 30.70 -5.42
N GLY A 279 -3.21 30.72 -5.42
CA GLY A 279 -2.41 31.47 -4.45
C GLY A 279 -2.28 30.77 -3.09
N LEU A 280 -2.31 29.44 -3.04
CA LEU A 280 -2.07 28.69 -1.81
C LEU A 280 -0.67 29.01 -1.25
N ALA A 281 -0.64 29.71 -0.11
CA ALA A 281 0.61 30.18 0.50
C ALA A 281 1.20 29.19 1.51
N ASP A 282 0.34 28.47 2.23
CA ASP A 282 0.74 27.45 3.21
C ASP A 282 0.37 26.05 2.70
N TRP A 283 1.39 25.21 2.57
CA TRP A 283 1.29 23.83 2.07
C TRP A 283 1.36 22.82 3.21
N SER A 284 1.28 23.26 4.47
CA SER A 284 1.43 22.41 5.66
C SER A 284 0.40 21.27 5.77
N GLN A 285 -0.76 21.38 5.08
CA GLN A 285 -1.82 20.37 4.98
C GLN A 285 -1.70 19.48 3.73
N ILE A 286 -0.51 19.40 3.13
CA ILE A 286 -0.26 18.59 1.94
C ILE A 286 0.99 17.74 2.18
N GLY A 287 0.85 16.44 1.93
CA GLY A 287 1.93 15.47 1.86
C GLY A 287 1.91 14.74 0.51
N PHE A 288 2.98 13.98 0.23
CA PHE A 288 3.03 13.12 -0.95
C PHE A 288 2.99 11.66 -0.54
N THR A 289 2.32 10.85 -1.35
CA THR A 289 2.21 9.40 -1.15
C THR A 289 2.33 8.67 -2.48
N THR A 290 2.96 7.50 -2.46
CA THR A 290 2.93 6.57 -3.61
C THR A 290 1.68 5.72 -3.61
N ASP A 291 1.05 5.54 -2.43
CA ASP A 291 -0.05 4.61 -2.22
C ASP A 291 0.39 3.22 -2.71
N ASP A 292 -0.38 2.59 -3.61
CA ASP A 292 0.05 1.39 -4.32
C ASP A 292 1.12 1.65 -5.39
N ARG A 293 2.35 1.14 -5.17
CA ARG A 293 3.40 1.13 -6.20
C ARG A 293 4.25 -0.13 -6.17
N SER A 294 4.25 -0.86 -7.30
CA SER A 294 5.08 -2.05 -7.50
C SER A 294 6.58 -1.76 -7.45
N ALA A 295 7.36 -2.78 -7.12
CA ALA A 295 8.82 -2.74 -7.21
C ALA A 295 9.28 -2.35 -8.63
N SER A 296 8.66 -2.90 -9.68
CA SER A 296 8.96 -2.57 -11.09
C SER A 296 8.81 -1.07 -11.39
N HIS A 297 7.67 -0.47 -11.00
CA HIS A 297 7.47 0.97 -11.18
C HIS A 297 8.41 1.82 -10.32
N THR A 298 8.74 1.36 -9.11
CA THR A 298 9.70 2.07 -8.25
C THR A 298 11.11 2.01 -8.82
N LEU A 299 11.51 0.89 -9.42
CA LEU A 299 12.78 0.75 -10.14
C LEU A 299 12.88 1.74 -11.30
N GLU A 300 11.82 1.82 -12.11
CA GLU A 300 11.70 2.70 -13.28
C GLU A 300 11.64 4.19 -12.91
N LEU A 301 10.66 4.59 -12.11
CA LEU A 301 10.30 6.00 -11.90
C LEU A 301 11.06 6.63 -10.73
N GLY A 302 11.19 5.87 -9.63
CA GLY A 302 11.57 6.38 -8.32
C GLY A 302 10.55 6.05 -7.24
N ALA A 303 10.92 6.36 -6.00
CA ALA A 303 10.07 6.25 -4.82
C ALA A 303 9.46 7.63 -4.54
N SER A 304 9.51 8.10 -3.29
CA SER A 304 9.03 9.42 -2.88
C SER A 304 9.84 10.56 -3.53
N ASP A 305 11.09 10.32 -3.94
CA ASP A 305 11.88 11.28 -4.73
C ASP A 305 11.18 11.68 -6.03
N HIS A 306 10.53 10.71 -6.69
CA HIS A 306 9.84 10.95 -7.95
C HIS A 306 8.63 11.85 -7.74
N ASN A 307 7.88 11.63 -6.65
CA ASN A 307 6.74 12.48 -6.30
C ASN A 307 7.19 13.92 -6.03
N ALA A 308 8.29 14.11 -5.29
CA ALA A 308 8.86 15.43 -5.05
C ALA A 308 9.35 16.10 -6.35
N ARG A 309 10.04 15.36 -7.23
CA ARG A 309 10.47 15.86 -8.54
C ARG A 309 9.29 16.30 -9.40
N LEU A 310 8.24 15.48 -9.47
CA LEU A 310 7.04 15.78 -10.25
C LEU A 310 6.33 17.05 -9.74
N ALA A 311 6.28 17.26 -8.42
CA ALA A 311 5.74 18.48 -7.84
C ALA A 311 6.56 19.73 -8.24
N ILE A 312 7.90 19.62 -8.26
CA ILE A 312 8.80 20.69 -8.68
C ILE A 312 8.65 20.99 -10.17
N GLU A 313 8.62 19.95 -11.01
CA GLU A 313 8.36 20.06 -12.46
C GLU A 313 6.99 20.70 -12.74
N SER A 314 6.04 20.56 -11.82
CA SER A 314 4.72 21.17 -11.88
C SER A 314 4.69 22.63 -11.39
N GLY A 315 5.83 23.18 -10.96
CA GLY A 315 6.02 24.58 -10.59
C GLY A 315 6.11 24.84 -9.08
N LEU A 316 6.07 23.80 -8.24
CA LEU A 316 6.25 23.97 -6.80
C LEU A 316 7.72 24.28 -6.46
N ALA A 317 7.95 25.22 -5.55
CA ALA A 317 9.32 25.52 -5.11
C ALA A 317 9.96 24.28 -4.44
N PRO A 318 11.23 23.94 -4.72
CA PRO A 318 11.91 22.80 -4.11
C PRO A 318 11.83 22.76 -2.58
N GLU A 319 11.93 23.92 -1.93
CA GLU A 319 11.81 24.05 -0.47
C GLU A 319 10.46 23.55 0.04
N ILE A 320 9.39 23.82 -0.69
CA ILE A 320 8.03 23.40 -0.32
C ILE A 320 7.83 21.92 -0.67
N ALA A 321 8.30 21.46 -1.84
CA ALA A 321 8.23 20.05 -2.20
C ALA A 321 8.97 19.16 -1.19
N ILE A 322 10.15 19.58 -0.72
CA ILE A 322 10.88 18.90 0.35
C ILE A 322 10.06 18.90 1.64
N GLN A 323 9.40 19.99 2.03
CA GLN A 323 8.54 20.00 3.21
C GLN A 323 7.37 19.01 3.09
N CYS A 324 6.72 18.94 1.92
CA CYS A 324 5.64 17.99 1.63
C CYS A 324 6.09 16.52 1.66
N ALA A 325 7.38 16.26 1.45
CA ALA A 325 7.99 14.93 1.55
C ALA A 325 8.69 14.67 2.90
N THR A 326 8.66 15.61 3.86
CA THR A 326 9.43 15.49 5.12
C THR A 326 8.62 15.95 6.34
N ILE A 327 8.61 17.25 6.64
CA ILE A 327 8.07 17.77 7.89
C ILE A 327 6.54 17.85 7.91
N ASN A 328 5.88 18.06 6.77
CA ASN A 328 4.43 18.09 6.71
C ASN A 328 3.83 16.72 7.05
N PRO A 329 4.25 15.62 6.39
CA PRO A 329 3.72 14.30 6.74
C PRO A 329 4.12 13.89 8.17
N ALA A 330 5.32 14.23 8.64
CA ALA A 330 5.71 13.98 10.02
C ALA A 330 4.88 14.77 11.05
N ARG A 331 4.36 15.96 10.70
CA ARG A 331 3.45 16.74 11.55
C ARG A 331 2.08 16.10 11.61
N HIS A 332 1.52 15.77 10.44
CA HIS A 332 0.23 15.09 10.32
C HIS A 332 0.21 13.83 11.18
N MET A 333 1.20 12.96 10.97
CA MET A 333 1.35 11.67 11.65
C MET A 333 1.90 11.76 13.09
N ARG A 334 2.15 12.98 13.60
CA ARG A 334 2.69 13.23 14.95
C ARG A 334 4.07 12.62 15.22
N LEU A 335 4.85 12.38 14.16
CA LEU A 335 6.18 11.75 14.18
C LEU A 335 7.35 12.75 14.30
N THR A 336 7.08 14.06 14.39
CA THR A 336 8.12 15.11 14.41
C THR A 336 9.16 15.00 15.53
N SER A 337 8.93 14.20 16.57
CA SER A 337 9.92 13.89 17.59
C SER A 337 11.06 13.00 17.08
N PHE A 338 10.82 12.26 16.00
CA PHE A 338 11.67 11.19 15.50
C PHE A 338 12.18 11.45 14.08
N VAL A 339 11.34 11.93 13.16
CA VAL A 339 11.67 12.06 11.73
C VAL A 339 11.14 13.38 11.13
N GLY A 340 11.39 13.60 9.85
CA GLY A 340 10.87 14.75 9.08
C GLY A 340 11.70 16.04 9.16
N SER A 341 12.76 16.09 9.97
CA SER A 341 13.70 17.22 9.96
C SER A 341 15.11 16.87 10.42
N LEU A 342 16.09 17.63 9.92
CA LEU A 342 17.48 17.58 10.38
C LEU A 342 17.64 18.42 11.66
N ALA A 343 17.12 17.92 12.78
CA ALA A 343 17.13 18.64 14.05
C ALA A 343 17.58 17.74 15.22
N PRO A 344 18.18 18.30 16.29
CA PRO A 344 18.58 17.52 17.45
C PRO A 344 17.46 16.63 17.99
N GLY A 345 17.83 15.39 18.30
CA GLY A 345 16.97 14.36 18.81
C GLY A 345 16.22 13.53 17.78
N ARG A 346 16.24 13.89 16.49
CA ARG A 346 15.63 13.10 15.41
C ARG A 346 16.61 12.04 14.94
N PHE A 347 16.13 11.01 14.27
CA PHE A 347 16.99 10.09 13.53
C PHE A 347 17.86 10.87 12.55
N ALA A 348 19.13 10.47 12.44
CA ALA A 348 20.10 11.09 11.54
C ALA A 348 19.91 10.57 10.11
N ASP A 349 18.76 10.91 9.55
CA ASP A 349 18.36 10.60 8.19
C ASP A 349 18.60 11.80 7.28
N VAL A 350 19.58 11.69 6.40
CA VAL A 350 20.05 12.78 5.55
C VAL A 350 20.07 12.32 4.11
N VAL A 351 19.38 13.05 3.23
CA VAL A 351 19.55 12.93 1.79
C VAL A 351 20.54 13.98 1.35
N LEU A 352 21.60 13.56 0.67
CA LEU A 352 22.64 14.43 0.12
C LEU A 352 22.42 14.58 -1.39
N LEU A 353 22.04 15.79 -1.79
CA LEU A 353 21.74 16.15 -3.16
C LEU A 353 22.97 16.78 -3.85
N SER A 354 23.24 16.39 -5.09
CA SER A 354 24.15 17.09 -6.00
C SER A 354 23.48 18.31 -6.63
N ASP A 355 22.16 18.24 -6.87
CA ASP A 355 21.36 19.30 -7.46
C ASP A 355 19.97 19.38 -6.81
N VAL A 356 19.62 20.56 -6.27
CA VAL A 356 18.33 20.78 -5.58
C VAL A 356 17.16 20.93 -6.57
N PRO A 357 17.24 21.71 -7.66
CA PRO A 357 16.12 21.83 -8.60
C PRO A 357 15.65 20.51 -9.21
N SER A 358 16.58 19.59 -9.52
CA SER A 358 16.26 18.28 -10.07
C SER A 358 16.15 17.16 -9.02
N LEU A 359 16.40 17.47 -7.74
CA LEU A 359 16.40 16.48 -6.64
C LEU A 359 17.35 15.30 -6.92
N GLU A 360 18.51 15.55 -7.52
CA GLU A 360 19.49 14.52 -7.84
C GLU A 360 20.19 14.04 -6.55
N ILE A 361 19.93 12.79 -6.15
CA ILE A 361 20.46 12.18 -4.93
C ILE A 361 21.84 11.56 -5.22
N GLU A 362 22.88 12.02 -4.52
CA GLU A 362 24.22 11.45 -4.60
C GLU A 362 24.46 10.42 -3.49
N LYS A 363 23.98 10.66 -2.26
CA LYS A 363 24.15 9.76 -1.12
C LYS A 363 22.95 9.85 -0.17
N VAL A 364 22.63 8.75 0.49
CA VAL A 364 21.64 8.74 1.57
C VAL A 364 22.29 8.20 2.83
N TRP A 365 22.04 8.89 3.94
CA TRP A 365 22.35 8.45 5.28
C TRP A 365 21.05 8.13 6.01
N ALA A 366 21.00 6.99 6.68
CA ALA A 366 19.91 6.62 7.58
C ALA A 366 20.52 6.12 8.89
N ASP A 367 19.87 6.44 10.01
CA ASP A 367 20.40 6.16 11.35
C ASP A 367 21.84 6.68 11.57
N GLY A 368 22.21 7.76 10.89
CA GLY A 368 23.53 8.37 11.03
C GLY A 368 24.65 7.59 10.37
N THR A 369 24.36 6.71 9.41
CA THR A 369 25.36 6.05 8.58
C THR A 369 24.98 6.12 7.11
N GLN A 370 25.96 6.21 6.21
CA GLN A 370 25.70 6.13 4.77
C GLN A 370 25.14 4.75 4.41
N VAL A 371 23.99 4.72 3.74
CA VAL A 371 23.28 3.51 3.31
C VAL A 371 23.18 3.39 1.79
N SER A 372 23.45 4.45 1.04
CA SER A 372 23.51 4.39 -0.42
C SER A 372 24.68 5.17 -1.03
N GLU A 373 25.03 4.80 -2.26
CA GLU A 373 25.83 5.59 -3.20
C GLU A 373 25.06 5.67 -4.52
N GLY A 374 24.59 6.86 -4.88
CA GLY A 374 23.55 7.07 -5.89
C GLY A 374 22.33 6.19 -5.59
N LYS A 375 21.87 5.47 -6.63
CA LYS A 375 20.74 4.54 -6.55
C LYS A 375 21.10 3.15 -5.99
N CYS A 376 22.34 2.91 -5.58
CA CYS A 376 22.79 1.61 -5.06
C CYS A 376 22.69 1.58 -3.53
N TYR A 377 22.00 0.58 -2.98
CA TYR A 377 22.02 0.28 -1.56
C TYR A 377 23.33 -0.44 -1.19
N ILE A 378 24.06 0.07 -0.21
CA ILE A 378 25.43 -0.40 0.12
C ILE A 378 25.53 -1.15 1.46
N LYS A 379 24.42 -1.32 2.18
CA LYS A 379 24.39 -2.14 3.40
C LYS A 379 23.99 -3.57 3.07
N GLU A 380 24.29 -4.47 3.99
CA GLU A 380 23.74 -5.81 3.98
C GLU A 380 22.23 -5.75 4.26
N VAL A 381 21.44 -6.42 3.42
CA VAL A 381 20.01 -6.65 3.69
C VAL A 381 19.92 -7.74 4.75
N PRO A 382 19.28 -7.50 5.91
CA PRO A 382 19.14 -8.51 6.95
C PRO A 382 18.47 -9.78 6.40
N ARG A 383 19.04 -10.95 6.69
CA ARG A 383 18.39 -12.22 6.34
C ARG A 383 17.35 -12.56 7.39
N ILE A 384 16.09 -12.61 6.98
CA ILE A 384 14.97 -12.96 7.84
C ILE A 384 14.41 -14.31 7.37
N GLU A 385 14.51 -15.32 8.22
CA GLU A 385 13.80 -16.58 8.03
C GLU A 385 12.36 -16.35 8.47
N TRP A 386 11.52 -15.90 7.52
CA TRP A 386 10.11 -15.63 7.81
C TRP A 386 9.42 -16.92 8.32
N PRO A 387 8.69 -16.84 9.43
CA PRO A 387 8.09 -18.00 10.08
C PRO A 387 6.92 -18.57 9.27
N ALA A 388 6.53 -19.80 9.60
CA ALA A 388 5.47 -20.51 8.87
C ALA A 388 4.12 -19.77 8.84
N TRP A 389 3.80 -18.97 9.87
CA TRP A 389 2.58 -18.14 9.87
C TRP A 389 2.62 -17.05 8.80
N ALA A 390 3.82 -16.61 8.38
CA ALA A 390 3.98 -15.63 7.30
C ALA A 390 4.10 -16.29 5.92
N THR A 391 4.61 -17.53 5.84
CA THR A 391 4.93 -18.17 4.55
C THR A 391 3.99 -19.28 4.10
N ASN A 392 3.16 -19.82 4.99
CA ASN A 392 2.20 -20.89 4.69
C ASN A 392 0.75 -20.38 4.73
N THR A 393 0.47 -19.29 4.02
CA THR A 393 -0.80 -18.55 4.11
C THR A 393 -1.81 -18.95 3.03
N VAL A 394 -1.40 -19.66 1.98
CA VAL A 394 -2.32 -20.25 1.01
C VAL A 394 -2.77 -21.62 1.52
N ASN A 395 -3.76 -21.61 2.41
CA ASN A 395 -4.30 -22.80 3.07
C ASN A 395 -5.48 -23.39 2.25
N ILE A 396 -5.14 -24.20 1.25
CA ILE A 396 -6.09 -25.07 0.52
C ILE A 396 -5.59 -26.51 0.63
N ARG A 397 -6.30 -27.35 1.39
CA ARG A 397 -5.82 -28.71 1.78
C ARG A 397 -6.25 -29.82 0.84
N ARG A 398 -6.88 -29.46 -0.27
CA ARG A 398 -7.35 -30.39 -1.30
C ARG A 398 -6.87 -29.93 -2.67
N LYS A 399 -6.89 -30.84 -3.63
CA LYS A 399 -6.73 -30.47 -5.04
C LYS A 399 -7.97 -29.72 -5.52
N VAL A 400 -7.77 -28.55 -6.10
CA VAL A 400 -8.82 -27.81 -6.83
C VAL A 400 -8.97 -28.46 -8.22
N THR A 401 -10.21 -28.66 -8.66
CA THR A 401 -10.56 -29.41 -9.88
C THR A 401 -11.43 -28.56 -10.79
N ALA A 402 -11.55 -28.95 -12.06
CA ALA A 402 -12.42 -28.26 -13.02
C ALA A 402 -13.88 -28.17 -12.52
N GLN A 403 -14.38 -29.22 -11.85
CA GLN A 403 -15.75 -29.25 -11.34
C GLN A 403 -16.05 -28.16 -10.30
N ASP A 404 -15.03 -27.65 -9.61
CA ASP A 404 -15.19 -26.56 -8.65
C ASP A 404 -15.66 -25.26 -9.34
N PHE A 405 -15.26 -25.06 -10.60
CA PHE A 405 -15.61 -23.90 -11.45
C PHE A 405 -16.87 -24.10 -12.29
N ALA A 406 -17.40 -25.32 -12.36
CA ALA A 406 -18.62 -25.62 -13.09
C ALA A 406 -19.85 -24.94 -12.46
N LEU A 407 -20.75 -24.48 -13.32
CA LEU A 407 -22.08 -23.96 -12.95
C LEU A 407 -23.12 -24.93 -13.52
N ALA A 408 -23.79 -25.69 -12.65
CA ALA A 408 -24.79 -26.65 -13.09
C ALA A 408 -26.01 -25.94 -13.70
N ALA A 409 -26.52 -26.46 -14.81
CA ALA A 409 -27.77 -26.03 -15.42
C ALA A 409 -28.94 -26.84 -14.87
N GLU A 410 -30.15 -26.28 -14.96
CA GLU A 410 -31.35 -27.09 -14.73
C GLU A 410 -31.49 -28.20 -15.78
N PRO A 411 -31.96 -29.41 -15.40
CA PRO A 411 -32.06 -30.53 -16.33
C PRO A 411 -32.90 -30.22 -17.58
N GLY A 412 -32.38 -30.56 -18.76
CA GLY A 412 -33.09 -30.44 -20.04
C GLY A 412 -33.13 -29.03 -20.64
N ARG A 413 -32.42 -28.06 -20.05
CA ARG A 413 -32.28 -26.71 -20.58
C ARG A 413 -31.18 -26.63 -21.63
N GLU A 414 -31.42 -25.86 -22.70
CA GLU A 414 -30.40 -25.48 -23.69
C GLU A 414 -29.74 -24.13 -23.35
N THR A 415 -30.43 -23.29 -22.56
CA THR A 415 -29.92 -22.02 -22.04
C THR A 415 -30.42 -21.78 -20.62
N MET A 416 -29.62 -21.04 -19.84
CA MET A 416 -29.95 -20.56 -18.49
C MET A 416 -29.79 -19.04 -18.44
N LYS A 417 -30.53 -18.38 -17.54
CA LYS A 417 -30.27 -16.96 -17.27
C LYS A 417 -29.05 -16.83 -16.41
N ALA A 418 -28.22 -15.84 -16.71
CA ALA A 418 -27.04 -15.53 -15.93
C ALA A 418 -26.91 -14.04 -15.68
N ALA A 419 -26.56 -13.69 -14.43
CA ALA A 419 -26.14 -12.37 -14.05
C ALA A 419 -24.67 -12.19 -14.45
N VAL A 420 -24.40 -11.14 -15.21
CA VAL A 420 -23.10 -10.81 -15.76
C VAL A 420 -22.76 -9.39 -15.36
N ILE A 421 -21.55 -9.20 -14.84
CA ILE A 421 -21.01 -7.88 -14.54
C ILE A 421 -19.74 -7.63 -15.35
N ARG A 422 -19.26 -6.39 -15.32
CA ARG A 422 -17.92 -6.04 -15.83
C ARG A 422 -16.99 -5.88 -14.63
N PRO A 423 -15.66 -5.98 -14.82
CA PRO A 423 -14.73 -5.50 -13.80
C PRO A 423 -15.08 -4.06 -13.38
N PHE A 424 -14.92 -3.74 -12.10
CA PHE A 424 -15.22 -2.40 -11.55
C PHE A 424 -16.68 -1.97 -11.75
N HIS A 425 -17.63 -2.82 -11.36
CA HIS A 425 -19.07 -2.56 -11.53
C HIS A 425 -19.68 -1.77 -10.35
N TRP A 426 -20.08 -0.52 -10.61
CA TRP A 426 -20.71 0.39 -9.62
C TRP A 426 -22.19 0.66 -9.88
N HIS A 427 -22.78 0.00 -10.88
CA HIS A 427 -24.19 0.23 -11.20
C HIS A 427 -25.07 -0.65 -10.31
N PRO A 428 -26.24 -0.16 -9.86
CA PRO A 428 -27.17 -0.97 -9.07
C PRO A 428 -27.77 -2.16 -9.84
N GLU A 429 -27.66 -2.15 -11.17
CA GLU A 429 -28.19 -3.20 -12.04
C GLU A 429 -27.04 -3.90 -12.77
N PHE A 430 -27.08 -5.23 -12.80
CA PHE A 430 -26.20 -6.09 -13.60
C PHE A 430 -26.87 -6.51 -14.91
N TYR A 431 -26.08 -7.02 -15.86
CA TYR A 431 -26.61 -7.55 -17.11
C TYR A 431 -27.23 -8.93 -16.88
N THR A 432 -28.38 -9.20 -17.50
CA THR A 432 -28.95 -10.55 -17.55
C THR A 432 -28.84 -11.08 -18.98
N LEU A 433 -28.12 -12.19 -19.17
CA LEU A 433 -27.94 -12.83 -20.47
C LEU A 433 -28.48 -14.27 -20.43
N ASP A 434 -28.98 -14.77 -21.56
CA ASP A 434 -29.27 -16.19 -21.74
C ASP A 434 -27.99 -16.88 -22.25
N LEU A 435 -27.32 -17.64 -21.38
CA LEU A 435 -26.06 -18.32 -21.70
C LEU A 435 -26.28 -19.79 -22.10
N PRO A 436 -25.46 -20.33 -23.01
CA PRO A 436 -25.62 -21.69 -23.51
C PRO A 436 -25.34 -22.74 -22.43
N VAL A 437 -26.11 -23.82 -22.45
CA VAL A 437 -25.88 -25.02 -21.65
C VAL A 437 -25.21 -26.09 -22.51
N ARG A 438 -24.11 -26.66 -22.04
CA ARG A 438 -23.44 -27.80 -22.68
C ARG A 438 -23.12 -28.84 -21.62
N ASN A 439 -23.44 -30.11 -21.91
CA ASN A 439 -23.20 -31.23 -20.98
C ASN A 439 -23.79 -31.02 -19.57
N GLY A 440 -24.90 -30.28 -19.45
CA GLY A 440 -25.55 -29.99 -18.17
C GLY A 440 -24.93 -28.83 -17.37
N GLU A 441 -24.00 -28.07 -17.96
CA GLU A 441 -23.32 -26.94 -17.34
C GLU A 441 -23.54 -25.65 -18.16
N VAL A 442 -23.66 -24.52 -17.47
CA VAL A 442 -23.74 -23.20 -18.09
C VAL A 442 -22.35 -22.75 -18.50
N GLU A 443 -22.21 -22.47 -19.79
CA GLU A 443 -20.93 -22.14 -20.41
C GLU A 443 -20.85 -20.66 -20.76
N ARG A 444 -19.63 -20.14 -20.79
CA ARG A 444 -19.37 -18.80 -21.28
C ARG A 444 -19.65 -18.70 -22.79
N ASP A 445 -20.03 -17.52 -23.26
CA ASP A 445 -20.13 -17.22 -24.69
C ASP A 445 -18.99 -16.28 -25.16
N PRO A 446 -17.94 -16.81 -25.83
CA PRO A 446 -16.86 -15.97 -26.34
C PRO A 446 -17.32 -14.97 -27.41
N SER A 447 -18.41 -15.24 -28.14
CA SER A 447 -18.90 -14.34 -29.19
C SER A 447 -19.46 -13.03 -28.62
N GLU A 448 -19.99 -13.07 -27.40
CA GLU A 448 -20.43 -11.92 -26.60
C GLU A 448 -19.32 -11.38 -25.68
N SER A 449 -18.08 -11.85 -25.86
CA SER A 449 -16.93 -11.55 -25.00
C SER A 449 -17.17 -11.87 -23.53
N ILE A 450 -17.80 -13.02 -23.26
CA ILE A 450 -18.03 -13.53 -21.91
C ILE A 450 -16.90 -14.48 -21.49
N THR A 451 -16.40 -14.28 -20.27
CA THR A 451 -15.42 -15.15 -19.61
C THR A 451 -15.91 -15.59 -18.24
N LYS A 452 -15.38 -16.70 -17.74
CA LYS A 452 -15.65 -17.14 -16.37
C LYS A 452 -14.66 -16.48 -15.42
N PHE A 453 -15.14 -16.07 -14.25
CA PHE A 453 -14.33 -15.56 -13.15
C PHE A 453 -14.73 -16.27 -11.86
N ALA A 454 -13.77 -16.45 -10.96
CA ALA A 454 -14.02 -17.05 -9.67
C ALA A 454 -13.15 -16.44 -8.57
N ILE A 455 -13.66 -16.50 -7.35
CA ILE A 455 -12.93 -16.24 -6.12
C ILE A 455 -12.86 -17.57 -5.35
N VAL A 456 -11.64 -17.95 -4.97
CA VAL A 456 -11.33 -19.18 -4.23
C VAL A 456 -10.84 -18.80 -2.84
N ASP A 457 -11.58 -19.24 -1.83
CA ASP A 457 -11.16 -19.12 -0.44
C ASP A 457 -9.81 -19.81 -0.23
N ARG A 458 -8.85 -19.07 0.33
CA ARG A 458 -7.52 -19.60 0.65
C ARG A 458 -7.26 -19.77 2.14
N TYR A 459 -8.22 -19.47 3.01
CA TYR A 459 -8.00 -19.40 4.45
C TYR A 459 -8.55 -20.63 5.19
N SER A 460 -9.73 -21.14 4.81
CA SER A 460 -10.40 -22.20 5.59
C SER A 460 -9.74 -23.57 5.51
N GLY A 461 -8.92 -23.83 4.49
CA GLY A 461 -8.45 -25.17 4.13
C GLY A 461 -9.36 -25.92 3.16
N GLU A 462 -10.60 -25.46 2.96
CA GLU A 462 -11.59 -26.12 2.11
C GLU A 462 -11.48 -25.74 0.63
N GLY A 463 -10.94 -24.56 0.30
CA GLY A 463 -10.88 -24.10 -1.09
C GLY A 463 -12.27 -23.88 -1.69
N LYS A 464 -13.17 -23.18 -0.98
CA LYS A 464 -14.53 -22.89 -1.44
C LYS A 464 -14.49 -21.93 -2.62
N VAL A 465 -15.35 -22.13 -3.62
CA VAL A 465 -15.30 -21.37 -4.88
C VAL A 465 -16.62 -20.66 -5.17
N SER A 466 -16.55 -19.34 -5.24
CA SER A 466 -17.58 -18.48 -5.81
C SER A 466 -17.29 -18.24 -7.29
N LYS A 467 -18.33 -18.20 -8.13
CA LYS A 467 -18.20 -18.21 -9.60
C LYS A 467 -19.14 -17.20 -10.23
N MET A 468 -18.67 -16.52 -11.27
CA MET A 468 -19.48 -15.62 -12.07
C MET A 468 -19.03 -15.57 -13.53
N PHE A 469 -19.76 -14.79 -14.32
CA PHE A 469 -19.37 -14.42 -15.67
C PHE A 469 -19.05 -12.93 -15.75
N TRP A 470 -17.95 -12.62 -16.43
CA TRP A 470 -17.58 -11.27 -16.81
C TRP A 470 -17.80 -11.03 -18.29
N ARG A 471 -18.10 -9.78 -18.63
CA ARG A 471 -18.11 -9.28 -20.01
C ARG A 471 -16.91 -8.37 -20.26
N GLY A 472 -16.26 -8.57 -21.41
CA GLY A 472 -15.29 -7.62 -21.95
C GLY A 472 -13.92 -7.61 -21.29
N CYS A 473 -13.57 -8.66 -20.55
CA CYS A 473 -12.27 -8.88 -19.92
C CYS A 473 -11.96 -10.38 -19.83
N GLY A 474 -10.69 -10.77 -19.73
CA GLY A 474 -10.26 -12.17 -19.59
C GLY A 474 -9.82 -12.81 -20.93
N PRO A 475 -9.34 -14.07 -20.90
CA PRO A 475 -8.73 -14.68 -22.07
C PRO A 475 -9.77 -15.18 -23.09
N ARG A 476 -9.59 -14.82 -24.36
CA ARG A 476 -10.28 -15.46 -25.50
C ARG A 476 -9.61 -16.76 -25.90
N THR A 477 -8.27 -16.78 -25.85
CA THR A 477 -7.43 -17.95 -26.12
C THR A 477 -7.96 -19.19 -25.37
N PRO A 478 -8.23 -20.32 -26.05
CA PRO A 478 -8.72 -21.55 -25.41
C PRO A 478 -7.76 -22.08 -24.34
N GLU A 479 -8.30 -22.80 -23.35
CA GLU A 479 -7.54 -23.45 -22.28
C GLU A 479 -6.54 -22.53 -21.55
N THR A 480 -6.93 -21.27 -21.36
CA THR A 480 -6.10 -20.22 -20.77
C THR A 480 -6.78 -19.68 -19.51
N ALA A 481 -6.00 -19.46 -18.46
CA ALA A 481 -6.46 -18.83 -17.23
C ALA A 481 -5.34 -18.03 -16.58
N LEU A 482 -5.72 -16.93 -15.94
CA LEU A 482 -4.85 -16.13 -15.09
C LEU A 482 -5.41 -16.15 -13.68
N ALA A 483 -4.56 -16.50 -12.72
CA ALA A 483 -4.88 -16.45 -11.30
C ALA A 483 -3.90 -15.56 -10.55
N CYS A 484 -4.38 -14.91 -9.50
CA CYS A 484 -3.55 -14.16 -8.56
C CYS A 484 -4.09 -14.28 -7.14
N SER A 485 -3.20 -14.30 -6.16
CA SER A 485 -3.56 -14.25 -4.72
C SER A 485 -3.63 -12.84 -4.14
N VAL A 486 -3.33 -11.81 -4.94
CA VAL A 486 -3.57 -10.41 -4.57
C VAL A 486 -4.96 -10.03 -5.09
N ALA A 487 -5.93 -9.97 -4.17
CA ALA A 487 -7.32 -9.57 -4.42
C ALA A 487 -7.75 -8.57 -3.35
N HIS A 488 -7.61 -7.28 -3.61
CA HIS A 488 -7.85 -6.24 -2.62
C HIS A 488 -9.26 -6.36 -2.02
N ASP A 489 -9.45 -6.36 -0.70
CA ASP A 489 -8.39 -6.40 0.36
C ASP A 489 -8.37 -7.75 1.08
N GLN A 490 -9.30 -8.67 0.79
CA GLN A 490 -9.29 -9.97 1.47
C GLN A 490 -8.24 -10.94 0.97
N HIS A 491 -7.72 -10.71 -0.22
CA HIS A 491 -6.67 -11.50 -0.86
C HIS A 491 -6.98 -13.00 -0.97
N ASN A 492 -8.25 -13.34 -1.16
CA ASN A 492 -8.58 -14.66 -1.69
C ASN A 492 -8.00 -14.81 -3.11
N ILE A 493 -7.88 -16.05 -3.60
CA ILE A 493 -7.36 -16.24 -4.97
C ILE A 493 -8.46 -15.87 -5.95
N TRP A 494 -8.21 -14.91 -6.82
CA TRP A 494 -9.06 -14.70 -7.99
C TRP A 494 -8.51 -15.43 -9.19
N VAL A 495 -9.40 -15.88 -10.07
CA VAL A 495 -9.02 -16.52 -11.33
C VAL A 495 -10.01 -16.18 -12.42
N VAL A 496 -9.50 -15.75 -13.58
CA VAL A 496 -10.27 -15.51 -14.81
C VAL A 496 -9.81 -16.50 -15.88
N GLY A 497 -10.75 -17.16 -16.55
CA GLY A 497 -10.39 -18.23 -17.47
C GLY A 497 -11.35 -18.48 -18.62
N SER A 498 -10.79 -19.11 -19.64
CA SER A 498 -11.50 -19.56 -20.84
C SER A 498 -11.97 -21.02 -20.75
N SER A 499 -11.50 -21.76 -19.74
CA SER A 499 -11.95 -23.11 -19.40
C SER A 499 -11.71 -23.43 -17.91
N ASP A 500 -12.54 -24.29 -17.35
CA ASP A 500 -12.49 -24.69 -15.92
C ASP A 500 -11.22 -25.48 -15.57
N ALA A 501 -10.71 -26.28 -16.51
CA ALA A 501 -9.47 -27.03 -16.32
C ALA A 501 -8.25 -26.11 -16.20
N ALA A 502 -8.17 -25.06 -17.03
CA ALA A 502 -7.10 -24.07 -16.94
C ALA A 502 -7.18 -23.26 -15.63
N MET A 503 -8.39 -22.88 -15.21
CA MET A 503 -8.61 -22.18 -13.93
C MET A 503 -8.13 -23.04 -12.74
N ALA A 504 -8.49 -24.33 -12.72
CA ALA A 504 -8.02 -25.25 -11.69
C ALA A 504 -6.50 -25.42 -11.70
N LYS A 505 -5.87 -25.53 -12.89
CA LYS A 505 -4.40 -25.63 -13.00
C LYS A 505 -3.72 -24.37 -12.45
N ALA A 506 -4.21 -23.17 -12.78
CA ALA A 506 -3.66 -21.91 -12.29
C ALA A 506 -3.77 -21.78 -10.76
N VAL A 507 -4.94 -22.12 -10.18
CA VAL A 507 -5.13 -22.06 -8.72
C VAL A 507 -4.24 -23.04 -7.98
N ASN A 508 -4.10 -24.29 -8.45
CA ASN A 508 -3.20 -25.25 -7.81
C ASN A 508 -1.73 -24.80 -7.90
N ALA A 509 -1.31 -24.16 -9.01
CA ALA A 509 0.03 -23.60 -9.10
C ALA A 509 0.29 -22.53 -8.03
N LEU A 510 -0.71 -21.68 -7.72
CA LEU A 510 -0.61 -20.71 -6.62
C LEU A 510 -0.52 -21.38 -5.23
N VAL A 511 -1.21 -22.51 -5.03
CA VAL A 511 -1.06 -23.31 -3.80
C VAL A 511 0.37 -23.84 -3.69
N ASP A 512 0.93 -24.35 -4.78
CA ASP A 512 2.29 -24.92 -4.79
C ASP A 512 3.38 -23.89 -4.50
N ILE A 513 3.23 -22.66 -5.02
CA ILE A 513 4.22 -21.58 -4.82
C ILE A 513 3.91 -20.66 -3.62
N GLN A 514 2.82 -20.93 -2.88
CA GLN A 514 2.32 -20.11 -1.77
C GLN A 514 1.94 -18.67 -2.14
N GLY A 515 1.38 -18.49 -3.34
CA GLY A 515 0.81 -17.23 -3.82
C GLY A 515 1.65 -16.46 -4.83
N GLY A 516 1.05 -15.43 -5.40
CA GLY A 516 1.55 -14.61 -6.49
C GLY A 516 0.69 -14.76 -7.74
N TRP A 517 1.34 -14.87 -8.90
CA TRP A 517 0.68 -14.98 -10.20
C TRP A 517 0.88 -16.35 -10.82
N ALA A 518 -0.14 -16.85 -11.53
CA ALA A 518 -0.03 -18.03 -12.37
C ALA A 518 -0.79 -17.82 -13.69
N LEU A 519 -0.08 -17.97 -14.81
CA LEU A 519 -0.65 -17.92 -16.15
C LEU A 519 -0.59 -19.30 -16.80
N VAL A 520 -1.76 -19.84 -17.10
CA VAL A 520 -1.94 -21.02 -17.93
C VAL A 520 -2.33 -20.54 -19.32
N ARG A 521 -1.66 -21.02 -20.37
CA ARG A 521 -1.99 -20.76 -21.78
C ARG A 521 -2.06 -22.09 -22.53
N GLU A 522 -3.16 -22.32 -23.25
CA GLU A 522 -3.36 -23.54 -24.06
C GLU A 522 -3.10 -24.83 -23.26
N GLY A 523 -3.60 -24.86 -22.03
CA GLY A 523 -3.47 -25.99 -21.12
C GLY A 523 -2.15 -26.07 -20.37
N GLU A 524 -1.12 -25.28 -20.70
CA GLU A 524 0.20 -25.34 -20.06
C GLU A 524 0.47 -24.17 -19.11
N LEU A 525 1.17 -24.42 -17.99
CA LEU A 525 1.61 -23.37 -17.07
C LEU A 525 2.85 -22.68 -17.67
N VAL A 526 2.69 -21.46 -18.17
CA VAL A 526 3.73 -20.76 -18.96
C VAL A 526 4.49 -19.71 -18.14
N ALA A 527 3.88 -19.16 -17.09
CA ALA A 527 4.53 -18.22 -16.20
C ALA A 527 3.97 -18.30 -14.77
N THR A 528 4.85 -18.05 -13.81
CA THR A 528 4.51 -17.81 -12.40
C THR A 528 5.34 -16.65 -11.86
N VAL A 529 4.78 -15.90 -10.92
CA VAL A 529 5.51 -14.95 -10.09
C VAL A 529 5.25 -15.34 -8.65
N ARG A 530 6.31 -15.55 -7.86
CA ARG A 530 6.16 -16.09 -6.50
C ARG A 530 6.11 -15.00 -5.45
N PHE A 531 5.05 -15.02 -4.63
CA PHE A 531 4.87 -14.17 -3.44
C PHE A 531 4.80 -15.04 -2.18
N GLU A 532 5.91 -15.65 -1.79
CA GLU A 532 5.96 -16.64 -0.70
C GLU A 532 5.65 -16.08 0.71
N VAL A 533 5.53 -14.77 0.90
CA VAL A 533 5.17 -14.13 2.17
C VAL A 533 3.78 -13.54 2.06
N GLY A 534 2.84 -14.06 2.85
CA GLY A 534 1.43 -13.66 2.84
C GLY A 534 0.68 -14.05 1.56
N GLY A 535 1.33 -14.65 0.56
CA GLY A 535 0.80 -14.68 -0.80
C GLY A 535 0.71 -13.28 -1.42
N LEU A 536 1.45 -12.30 -0.89
CA LEU A 536 1.43 -10.89 -1.26
C LEU A 536 2.81 -10.34 -1.63
N MET A 537 3.84 -10.80 -0.93
CA MET A 537 5.20 -10.29 -1.02
C MET A 537 6.21 -11.40 -1.24
N THR A 538 7.41 -11.04 -1.68
CA THR A 538 8.56 -11.91 -1.77
C THR A 538 9.74 -11.37 -0.96
N CYS A 539 10.55 -12.27 -0.39
CA CYS A 539 11.76 -11.92 0.35
C CYS A 539 13.01 -11.99 -0.54
N ARG A 540 12.88 -11.48 -1.77
CA ARG A 540 13.92 -11.46 -2.81
C ARG A 540 14.21 -10.03 -3.30
N PRO A 541 15.35 -9.77 -3.96
CA PRO A 541 15.63 -8.46 -4.56
C PRO A 541 14.54 -7.99 -5.51
N ALA A 542 14.33 -6.67 -5.55
CA ALA A 542 13.38 -6.01 -6.45
C ALA A 542 13.62 -6.37 -7.92
N GLU A 543 14.88 -6.51 -8.34
CA GLU A 543 15.27 -6.85 -9.70
C GLU A 543 14.92 -8.30 -10.07
N GLU A 544 14.97 -9.23 -9.10
CA GLU A 544 14.55 -10.62 -9.34
C GLU A 544 13.04 -10.71 -9.50
N LEU A 545 12.29 -10.00 -8.65
CA LEU A 545 10.84 -9.86 -8.76
C LEU A 545 10.46 -9.21 -10.11
N ASP A 546 11.10 -8.10 -10.48
CA ASP A 546 10.84 -7.44 -11.75
C ASP A 546 11.11 -8.37 -12.93
N ALA A 547 12.19 -9.15 -12.92
CA ALA A 547 12.46 -10.13 -13.96
C ALA A 547 11.34 -11.18 -14.11
N GLU A 548 10.77 -11.68 -13.01
CA GLU A 548 9.60 -12.57 -13.06
C GLU A 548 8.36 -11.88 -13.61
N MET A 549 8.09 -10.63 -13.21
CA MET A 549 6.99 -9.83 -13.75
C MET A 549 7.17 -9.57 -15.25
N GLN A 550 8.37 -9.24 -15.72
CA GLN A 550 8.65 -9.05 -17.15
C GLN A 550 8.44 -10.35 -17.95
N HIS A 551 8.80 -11.51 -17.38
CA HIS A 551 8.52 -12.81 -17.99
C HIS A 551 7.01 -13.08 -18.06
N LEU A 552 6.26 -12.84 -16.98
CA LEU A 552 4.81 -12.94 -16.97
C LEU A 552 4.18 -12.04 -18.04
N TYR A 553 4.60 -10.79 -18.14
CA TYR A 553 4.11 -9.86 -19.17
C TYR A 553 4.46 -10.33 -20.59
N ALA A 554 5.62 -10.97 -20.78
CA ALA A 554 5.99 -11.54 -22.07
C ALA A 554 5.05 -12.69 -22.47
N GLU A 555 4.81 -13.64 -21.58
CA GLU A 555 3.89 -14.75 -21.86
C GLU A 555 2.44 -14.28 -22.01
N ALA A 556 2.05 -13.24 -21.26
CA ALA A 556 0.72 -12.63 -21.36
C ALA A 556 0.49 -11.90 -22.68
N ARG A 557 1.52 -11.39 -23.36
CA ARG A 557 1.38 -10.75 -24.69
C ARG A 557 0.96 -11.74 -25.78
N GLU A 558 1.25 -13.03 -25.59
CA GLU A 558 0.85 -14.10 -26.52
C GLU A 558 -0.60 -14.56 -26.31
N VAL A 559 -1.29 -14.05 -25.29
CA VAL A 559 -2.70 -14.36 -25.04
C VAL A 559 -3.58 -13.32 -25.73
N ASP A 560 -4.55 -13.77 -26.53
CA ASP A 560 -5.65 -12.94 -26.98
C ASP A 560 -6.58 -12.61 -25.79
N TRP A 561 -6.50 -11.36 -25.31
CA TRP A 561 -7.31 -10.82 -24.22
C TRP A 561 -8.54 -10.11 -24.75
N MET A 562 -9.71 -10.46 -24.22
CA MET A 562 -10.92 -9.72 -24.48
C MET A 562 -10.83 -8.32 -23.87
N TYR A 563 -11.24 -7.31 -24.62
CA TYR A 563 -11.35 -5.94 -24.13
C TYR A 563 -12.58 -5.28 -24.71
N GLU A 564 -13.50 -4.86 -23.84
CA GLU A 564 -14.63 -4.00 -24.21
C GLU A 564 -14.55 -2.69 -23.40
N PRO A 565 -14.28 -1.54 -24.04
CA PRO A 565 -14.10 -0.28 -23.31
C PRO A 565 -15.39 0.17 -22.61
N THR A 566 -15.22 0.93 -21.53
CA THR A 566 -16.28 1.67 -20.85
C THR A 566 -15.97 3.17 -20.92
N PHE A 567 -16.90 4.03 -20.47
CA PHE A 567 -16.71 5.49 -20.49
C PHE A 567 -15.50 5.96 -19.67
N ARG A 568 -15.18 5.25 -18.58
CA ARG A 568 -13.98 5.48 -17.75
C ARG A 568 -13.38 4.12 -17.37
N PRO A 569 -12.61 3.50 -18.26
CA PRO A 569 -12.13 2.15 -18.03
C PRO A 569 -11.05 2.17 -16.95
N ARG A 570 -11.27 1.41 -15.87
CA ARG A 570 -10.26 1.14 -14.81
C ARG A 570 -9.40 -0.09 -15.11
N TRP A 571 -9.57 -0.69 -16.29
CA TRP A 571 -8.68 -1.69 -16.88
C TRP A 571 -8.34 -1.32 -18.32
N TYR A 572 -7.27 -1.89 -18.87
CA TYR A 572 -6.75 -1.53 -20.18
C TYR A 572 -6.73 -2.77 -21.11
N PRO A 573 -6.65 -2.58 -22.43
CA PRO A 573 -6.44 -3.70 -23.35
C PRO A 573 -5.16 -4.48 -23.00
N GLY A 574 -5.21 -5.80 -23.12
CA GLY A 574 -4.06 -6.69 -22.85
C GLY A 574 -4.12 -7.36 -21.48
N PHE A 575 -2.95 -7.57 -20.87
CA PHE A 575 -2.81 -8.25 -19.58
C PHE A 575 -3.64 -7.56 -18.49
N PRO A 576 -4.61 -8.25 -17.86
CA PRO A 576 -5.59 -7.60 -17.01
C PRO A 576 -5.11 -7.51 -15.55
N GLU A 577 -3.93 -6.92 -15.33
CA GLU A 577 -3.29 -6.81 -14.00
C GLU A 577 -4.19 -6.15 -12.95
N ARG A 578 -4.90 -5.09 -13.34
CA ARG A 578 -5.77 -4.32 -12.43
C ARG A 578 -6.96 -5.10 -11.89
N LEU A 579 -7.21 -6.33 -12.35
CA LEU A 579 -8.25 -7.19 -11.77
C LEU A 579 -8.02 -7.51 -10.30
N MET A 580 -6.80 -7.36 -9.77
CA MET A 580 -6.55 -7.42 -8.33
C MET A 580 -7.42 -6.44 -7.53
N PHE A 581 -7.90 -5.36 -8.14
CA PHE A 581 -8.78 -4.37 -7.52
C PHE A 581 -10.27 -4.52 -7.93
N ALA A 582 -10.63 -5.55 -8.72
CA ALA A 582 -11.96 -5.64 -9.31
C ALA A 582 -13.03 -6.16 -8.33
N THR A 583 -12.62 -6.71 -7.19
CA THR A 583 -13.51 -7.32 -6.18
C THR A 583 -13.42 -6.67 -4.80
N LEU A 584 -12.87 -5.45 -4.68
CA LEU A 584 -12.96 -4.69 -3.42
C LEU A 584 -14.42 -4.60 -2.97
N THR A 585 -14.65 -4.65 -1.66
CA THR A 585 -16.00 -4.50 -1.09
C THR A 585 -16.23 -3.15 -0.41
N CYS A 586 -15.17 -2.39 -0.13
CA CYS A 586 -15.21 -1.11 0.59
C CYS A 586 -15.28 0.15 -0.31
N ALA A 587 -15.01 0.04 -1.62
CA ALA A 587 -15.15 1.15 -2.57
C ALA A 587 -16.62 1.32 -3.05
N PRO A 588 -16.98 2.30 -3.90
CA PRO A 588 -18.39 2.60 -4.27
C PRO A 588 -19.01 1.55 -5.22
N TRP A 589 -18.76 0.28 -4.96
CA TRP A 589 -19.30 -0.87 -5.66
C TRP A 589 -20.71 -1.18 -5.15
N THR A 590 -21.49 -1.82 -6.01
CA THR A 590 -22.83 -2.28 -5.65
C THR A 590 -22.79 -3.79 -5.52
N TRP A 591 -22.75 -4.51 -6.63
CA TRP A 591 -22.70 -5.97 -6.66
C TRP A 591 -21.27 -6.49 -6.80
N VAL A 592 -20.83 -7.30 -5.84
CA VAL A 592 -19.48 -7.87 -5.79
C VAL A 592 -19.56 -9.39 -5.59
N LEU A 593 -18.61 -10.12 -6.19
CA LEU A 593 -18.40 -11.54 -5.91
C LEU A 593 -17.37 -11.67 -4.78
N VAL A 594 -17.77 -12.29 -3.68
CA VAL A 594 -16.89 -12.62 -2.55
C VAL A 594 -16.67 -14.12 -2.47
N ALA A 595 -15.62 -14.56 -1.76
CA ALA A 595 -15.47 -15.98 -1.42
C ALA A 595 -16.71 -16.45 -0.61
N PRO A 596 -17.14 -17.72 -0.71
CA PRO A 596 -18.33 -18.18 0.01
C PRO A 596 -18.20 -18.01 1.53
N THR A 597 -19.14 -17.27 2.12
CA THR A 597 -19.29 -17.08 3.57
C THR A 597 -20.65 -17.58 4.04
N ASP A 598 -20.91 -17.57 5.35
CA ASP A 598 -22.24 -17.92 5.88
C ASP A 598 -23.29 -16.86 5.47
N GLU A 599 -22.88 -15.60 5.36
CA GLU A 599 -23.71 -14.48 4.91
C GLU A 599 -23.94 -14.49 3.40
N VAL A 600 -22.93 -14.89 2.63
CA VAL A 600 -22.98 -14.93 1.16
C VAL A 600 -22.57 -16.34 0.69
N PRO A 601 -23.44 -17.35 0.85
CA PRO A 601 -23.07 -18.72 0.54
C PRO A 601 -22.93 -18.95 -0.96
N ARG A 602 -23.65 -18.19 -1.79
CA ARG A 602 -23.64 -18.28 -3.25
C ARG A 602 -23.94 -16.92 -3.88
N GLY A 603 -23.23 -16.63 -4.98
CA GLY A 603 -23.56 -15.53 -5.88
C GLY A 603 -22.99 -14.17 -5.47
N PHE A 604 -23.68 -13.10 -5.87
CA PHE A 604 -23.30 -11.72 -5.59
C PHE A 604 -23.83 -11.26 -4.25
N VAL A 605 -23.15 -10.29 -3.65
CA VAL A 605 -23.66 -9.47 -2.54
C VAL A 605 -23.67 -8.01 -2.96
N ASN A 606 -24.75 -7.31 -2.62
CA ASN A 606 -24.82 -5.88 -2.65
C ASN A 606 -24.20 -5.32 -1.37
N VAL A 607 -22.98 -4.75 -1.45
CA VAL A 607 -22.23 -4.33 -0.24
C VAL A 607 -22.89 -3.17 0.51
N GLN A 608 -23.80 -2.44 -0.14
CA GLN A 608 -24.53 -1.32 0.48
C GLN A 608 -25.79 -1.77 1.22
N THR A 609 -26.47 -2.82 0.72
CA THR A 609 -27.78 -3.26 1.25
C THR A 609 -27.75 -4.63 1.91
N GLY A 610 -26.72 -5.43 1.68
CA GLY A 610 -26.61 -6.83 2.07
C GLY A 610 -27.45 -7.81 1.24
N GLU A 611 -28.14 -7.33 0.19
CA GLU A 611 -28.93 -8.19 -0.70
C GLU A 611 -28.02 -9.18 -1.45
N THR A 612 -28.45 -10.44 -1.57
CA THR A 612 -27.71 -11.47 -2.31
C THR A 612 -28.45 -11.90 -3.57
N HIS A 613 -27.70 -12.25 -4.63
CA HIS A 613 -28.29 -12.72 -5.89
C HIS A 613 -27.56 -13.93 -6.46
N GLU A 614 -28.28 -14.97 -6.88
CA GLU A 614 -27.68 -16.14 -7.55
C GLU A 614 -27.13 -15.77 -8.94
N VAL A 615 -26.01 -16.36 -9.33
CA VAL A 615 -25.37 -16.01 -10.62
C VAL A 615 -26.11 -16.62 -11.81
N VAL A 616 -26.75 -17.79 -11.63
CA VAL A 616 -27.47 -18.52 -12.67
C VAL A 616 -28.83 -18.96 -12.13
N TRP A 617 -29.90 -18.79 -12.91
CA TRP A 617 -31.27 -19.21 -12.56
C TRP A 617 -32.15 -19.52 -13.79
#